data_AF-A0A8T4JEL6-F1
#
_entry.id   AF-A0A8T4JEL6-F1
#
_cell.length_a   1.000
_cell.length_b   1.000
_cell.length_c   1.000
_cell.angle_alpha   90.00
_cell.angle_beta   90.00
_cell.angle_gamma   90.00
#
_symmetry.space_group_name_H-M   'P 1'
#
loop_
_entity.id
_entity.type
_entity.pdbx_description
1 polymer ?
#
loop_
_entity_poly.entity_id
_entity_poly.type
_entity_poly.pdbx_seq_one_letter_code
_entity_poly.pdbx_strand_id
1 'polypeptide(L)'
;DNDISACGLISSDSDEDICKSSIAVELGEIDHCYELHEETAMKRCVEMFAREHGAKHCGFNVFDEDEEDECISMSAETIKDCELMKETSRWWNDCMGKAAVNDEKATECFRITVFEQQAECVEKVAIKSEDPNACERLIFSDQDDCFYAYALSEKDEEVCDRISYDYDKQKCKEEVGE
;
A
#
# COMPACT_ATOMS: atom_id res chain seq x y z
N ASP A 1 -24.13 7.13 -21.22
CA ASP A 1 -23.52 8.34 -21.78
C ASP A 1 -23.01 9.19 -20.64
N ASN A 2 -21.72 9.08 -20.34
CA ASN A 2 -21.05 9.91 -19.33
C ASN A 2 -20.62 11.19 -20.03
N ASP A 3 -21.58 12.10 -20.20
CA ASP A 3 -21.35 13.40 -20.81
C ASP A 3 -21.02 14.42 -19.72
N ILE A 4 -19.76 14.85 -19.64
CA ILE A 4 -19.30 15.82 -18.65
C ILE A 4 -20.07 17.16 -18.74
N SER A 5 -20.62 17.49 -19.91
CA SER A 5 -21.42 18.71 -20.06
C SER A 5 -22.68 18.69 -19.20
N ALA A 6 -23.17 17.51 -18.81
CA ALA A 6 -24.29 17.38 -17.87
C ALA A 6 -23.95 17.91 -16.48
N CYS A 7 -22.68 17.86 -16.04
CA CYS A 7 -22.27 18.41 -14.75
C CYS A 7 -22.44 19.93 -14.70
N GLY A 8 -22.25 20.63 -15.81
CA GLY A 8 -22.43 22.09 -15.89
C GLY A 8 -23.89 22.57 -15.77
N LEU A 9 -24.85 21.64 -15.66
CA LEU A 9 -26.25 21.94 -15.36
C LEU A 9 -26.55 21.96 -13.85
N ILE A 10 -25.59 21.54 -13.03
CA ILE A 10 -25.72 21.51 -11.57
C ILE A 10 -25.52 22.92 -11.03
N SER A 11 -26.44 23.38 -10.17
CA SER A 11 -26.44 24.78 -9.69
C SER A 11 -25.45 25.08 -8.56
N SER A 12 -24.84 24.04 -8.01
CA SER A 12 -23.97 24.09 -6.84
C SER A 12 -22.56 23.75 -7.30
N ASP A 13 -21.63 24.69 -7.16
CA ASP A 13 -20.23 24.52 -7.60
C ASP A 13 -19.60 23.25 -6.99
N SER A 14 -19.91 22.96 -5.71
CA SER A 14 -19.40 21.76 -5.04
C SER A 14 -19.97 20.46 -5.63
N ASP A 15 -21.24 20.45 -6.03
CA ASP A 15 -21.87 19.26 -6.62
C ASP A 15 -21.43 19.07 -8.09
N GLU A 16 -21.21 20.18 -8.81
CA GLU A 16 -20.60 20.18 -10.13
C GLU A 16 -19.19 19.59 -10.10
N ASP A 17 -18.36 20.01 -9.14
CA ASP A 17 -16.98 19.52 -9.00
C ASP A 17 -16.94 18.02 -8.63
N ILE A 18 -17.85 17.55 -7.76
CA ILE A 18 -17.99 16.11 -7.46
C ILE A 18 -18.41 15.31 -8.70
N CYS A 19 -19.35 15.85 -9.49
CA CYS A 19 -19.80 15.23 -10.73
C CYS A 19 -18.64 15.09 -11.73
N LYS A 20 -17.92 16.17 -11.99
CA LYS A 20 -16.76 16.19 -12.88
C LYS A 20 -15.66 15.24 -12.40
N SER A 21 -15.37 15.23 -11.10
CA SER A 21 -14.38 14.32 -10.51
C SER A 21 -14.74 12.85 -10.74
N SER A 22 -16.00 12.50 -10.54
CA SER A 22 -16.47 11.12 -10.73
C SER A 22 -16.35 10.68 -12.19
N ILE A 23 -16.71 11.56 -13.14
CA ILE A 23 -16.58 11.31 -14.57
C ILE A 23 -15.10 11.19 -14.97
N ALA A 24 -14.23 12.06 -14.45
CA ALA A 24 -12.80 12.01 -14.71
C ALA A 24 -12.21 10.64 -14.36
N VAL A 25 -12.53 10.13 -13.16
CA VAL A 25 -12.08 8.82 -12.69
C VAL A 25 -12.68 7.69 -13.53
N GLU A 26 -13.98 7.72 -13.82
CA GLU A 26 -14.64 6.65 -14.57
C GLU A 26 -14.16 6.55 -16.03
N LEU A 27 -13.88 7.70 -16.66
CA LEU A 27 -13.40 7.75 -18.04
C LEU A 27 -11.88 7.57 -18.18
N GLY A 28 -11.12 7.71 -17.09
CA GLY A 28 -9.66 7.73 -17.15
C GLY A 28 -9.12 9.00 -17.82
N GLU A 29 -9.85 10.11 -17.74
CA GLU A 29 -9.50 11.41 -18.32
C GLU A 29 -9.13 12.43 -17.23
N ILE A 30 -7.86 12.44 -16.82
CA ILE A 30 -7.36 13.29 -15.72
C ILE A 30 -7.50 14.79 -15.98
N ASP A 31 -7.57 15.20 -17.25
CA ASP A 31 -7.67 16.61 -17.64
C ASP A 31 -8.90 17.28 -17.02
N HIS A 32 -9.98 16.52 -16.81
CA HIS A 32 -11.19 16.99 -16.13
C HIS A 32 -10.99 17.34 -14.66
N CYS A 33 -10.00 16.75 -13.97
CA CYS A 33 -9.63 17.18 -12.63
C CYS A 33 -9.03 18.60 -12.63
N TYR A 34 -8.32 18.98 -13.69
CA TYR A 34 -7.68 20.31 -13.80
C TYR A 34 -8.64 21.40 -14.25
N GLU A 35 -9.84 21.04 -14.70
CA GLU A 35 -10.91 21.98 -15.03
C GLU A 35 -11.69 22.44 -13.79
N LEU A 36 -11.43 21.85 -12.62
CA LEU A 36 -12.08 22.20 -11.37
C LEU A 36 -11.63 23.57 -10.86
N HIS A 37 -12.57 24.31 -10.27
CA HIS A 37 -12.32 25.68 -9.84
C HIS A 37 -11.69 25.75 -8.45
N GLU A 38 -12.06 24.84 -7.55
CA GLU A 38 -11.51 24.81 -6.19
C GLU A 38 -10.25 23.94 -6.15
N GLU A 39 -9.14 24.48 -5.62
CA GLU A 39 -7.89 23.75 -5.45
C GLU A 39 -8.07 22.46 -4.64
N THR A 40 -8.88 22.50 -3.57
CA THR A 40 -9.22 21.32 -2.76
C THR A 40 -9.94 20.26 -3.58
N ALA A 41 -10.86 20.66 -4.46
CA ALA A 41 -11.61 19.73 -5.31
C ALA A 41 -10.70 19.10 -6.37
N MET A 42 -9.82 19.90 -6.99
CA MET A 42 -8.79 19.43 -7.91
C MET A 42 -7.86 18.41 -7.25
N LYS A 43 -7.29 18.72 -6.08
CA LYS A 43 -6.43 17.80 -5.30
C LYS A 43 -7.12 16.47 -5.05
N ARG A 44 -8.35 16.51 -4.51
CA ARG A 44 -9.14 15.31 -4.23
C ARG A 44 -9.47 14.51 -5.50
N CYS A 45 -9.79 15.17 -6.61
CA CYS A 45 -10.02 14.52 -7.88
C CYS A 45 -8.78 13.76 -8.36
N VAL A 46 -7.60 14.41 -8.30
CA VAL A 46 -6.32 13.80 -8.71
C VAL A 46 -5.97 12.62 -7.80
N GLU A 47 -6.18 12.71 -6.49
CA GLU A 47 -5.97 11.59 -5.57
C GLU A 47 -6.86 10.40 -5.91
N MET A 48 -8.16 10.64 -6.13
CA MET A 48 -9.10 9.59 -6.53
C MET A 48 -8.71 8.96 -7.87
N PHE A 49 -8.29 9.79 -8.82
CA PHE A 49 -7.83 9.35 -10.12
C PHE A 49 -6.56 8.50 -10.01
N ALA A 50 -5.58 8.92 -9.22
CA ALA A 50 -4.33 8.20 -9.03
C ALA A 50 -4.56 6.84 -8.36
N ARG A 51 -5.48 6.74 -7.40
CA ARG A 51 -5.83 5.46 -6.78
C ARG A 51 -6.41 4.44 -7.76
N GLU A 52 -7.16 4.89 -8.75
CA GLU A 52 -7.79 4.01 -9.75
C GLU A 52 -6.88 3.73 -10.95
N HIS A 53 -6.04 4.70 -11.35
CA HIS A 53 -5.25 4.65 -12.60
C HIS A 53 -3.74 4.62 -12.38
N GLY A 54 -3.29 4.58 -11.12
CA GLY A 54 -1.91 4.41 -10.68
C GLY A 54 -1.22 5.70 -10.22
N ALA A 55 -0.22 5.52 -9.33
CA ALA A 55 0.51 6.60 -8.65
C ALA A 55 1.24 7.60 -9.55
N LYS A 56 1.53 7.26 -10.81
CA LYS A 56 2.14 8.19 -11.79
C LYS A 56 1.33 9.48 -11.98
N HIS A 57 0.05 9.46 -11.57
CA HIS A 57 -0.85 10.62 -11.64
C HIS A 57 -0.74 11.57 -10.44
N CYS A 58 0.06 11.26 -9.43
CA CYS A 58 0.27 12.11 -8.26
C CYS A 58 1.21 13.31 -8.50
N GLY A 59 1.99 13.34 -9.59
CA GLY A 59 3.09 14.30 -9.78
C GLY A 59 2.80 15.53 -10.63
N PHE A 60 1.59 16.08 -10.57
CA PHE A 60 1.28 17.35 -11.25
C PHE A 60 1.46 18.52 -10.27
N ASN A 61 1.62 19.75 -10.77
CA ASN A 61 1.77 21.01 -10.00
C ASN A 61 0.55 21.37 -9.10
N VAL A 62 -0.15 20.34 -8.61
CA VAL A 62 -1.32 20.33 -7.75
C VAL A 62 -0.89 20.16 -6.30
N PHE A 63 0.14 19.35 -6.02
CA PHE A 63 0.59 19.02 -4.68
C PHE A 63 1.92 19.70 -4.32
N ASP A 64 2.13 19.95 -3.03
CA ASP A 64 3.50 20.11 -2.52
C ASP A 64 4.21 18.75 -2.40
N GLU A 65 5.50 18.76 -2.09
CA GLU A 65 6.32 17.54 -2.03
C GLU A 65 5.79 16.50 -1.02
N ASP A 66 5.29 16.94 0.13
CA ASP A 66 4.77 16.03 1.16
C ASP A 66 3.41 15.44 0.76
N GLU A 67 2.56 16.25 0.13
CA GLU A 67 1.25 15.83 -0.42
C GLU A 67 1.42 14.88 -1.64
N GLU A 68 2.40 15.13 -2.51
CA GLU A 68 2.72 14.26 -3.65
C GLU A 68 3.13 12.86 -3.17
N ASP A 69 4.06 12.80 -2.20
CA ASP A 69 4.49 11.53 -1.61
C ASP A 69 3.33 10.80 -0.91
N GLU A 70 2.43 11.54 -0.24
CA GLU A 70 1.22 10.96 0.36
C GLU A 70 0.31 10.35 -0.71
N CYS A 71 0.06 11.07 -1.81
CA CYS A 71 -0.71 10.57 -2.93
C CYS A 71 -0.09 9.30 -3.52
N ILE A 72 1.24 9.28 -3.72
CA ILE A 72 1.95 8.11 -4.26
C ILE A 72 1.79 6.91 -3.34
N SER A 73 2.05 7.06 -2.04
CA SER A 73 1.85 5.99 -1.05
C SER A 73 0.39 5.52 -0.95
N MET A 74 -0.54 6.44 -1.20
CA MET A 74 -1.97 6.25 -1.45
C MET A 74 -2.31 5.23 -2.54
N SER A 75 -1.58 5.34 -3.65
CA SER A 75 -2.00 4.89 -4.97
C SER A 75 -1.03 3.87 -5.59
N ALA A 76 0.09 3.62 -4.93
CA ALA A 76 1.09 2.67 -5.37
C ALA A 76 0.59 1.24 -5.19
N GLU A 77 0.55 0.49 -6.30
CA GLU A 77 0.26 -0.94 -6.27
C GLU A 77 1.54 -1.76 -6.34
N THR A 78 2.57 -1.21 -6.98
CA THR A 78 3.83 -1.90 -7.28
C THR A 78 5.04 -1.17 -6.70
N ILE A 79 6.16 -1.88 -6.60
CA ILE A 79 7.43 -1.30 -6.13
C ILE A 79 7.88 -0.13 -7.01
N LYS A 80 7.62 -0.22 -8.32
CA LYS A 80 7.97 0.80 -9.29
C LYS A 80 7.22 2.11 -9.04
N ASP A 81 6.01 2.04 -8.49
CA ASP A 81 5.23 3.22 -8.14
C ASP A 81 5.84 3.94 -6.93
N CYS A 82 6.30 3.18 -5.92
CA CYS A 82 6.99 3.76 -4.77
C CYS A 82 8.31 4.45 -5.13
N GLU A 83 9.00 3.98 -6.17
CA GLU A 83 10.25 4.57 -6.69
C GLU A 83 10.06 5.98 -7.29
N LEU A 84 8.82 6.46 -7.42
CA LEU A 84 8.53 7.85 -7.75
C LEU A 84 8.84 8.80 -6.58
N MET A 85 8.84 8.31 -5.35
CA MET A 85 9.16 9.08 -4.15
C MET A 85 10.66 9.05 -3.83
N LYS A 86 11.10 10.01 -3.00
CA LYS A 86 12.44 9.97 -2.41
C LYS A 86 12.48 8.96 -1.27
N GLU A 87 13.57 8.21 -1.14
CA GLU A 87 13.78 7.27 -0.02
C GLU A 87 13.75 7.93 1.37
N THR A 88 13.96 9.25 1.42
CA THR A 88 13.88 10.06 2.64
C THR A 88 12.47 10.48 3.01
N SER A 89 11.48 10.18 2.17
CA SER A 89 10.08 10.51 2.42
C SER A 89 9.58 9.78 3.66
N ARG A 90 8.73 10.45 4.45
CA ARG A 90 8.05 9.81 5.58
C ARG A 90 7.12 8.68 5.14
N TRP A 91 6.67 8.70 3.88
CA TRP A 91 5.73 7.73 3.30
C TRP A 91 6.43 6.57 2.59
N TRP A 92 7.76 6.63 2.46
CA TRP A 92 8.55 5.64 1.73
C TRP A 92 8.36 4.23 2.26
N ASN A 93 8.56 4.03 3.57
CA ASN A 93 8.48 2.71 4.18
C ASN A 93 7.09 2.10 4.05
N ASP A 94 6.03 2.89 4.27
CA ASP A 94 4.65 2.44 4.16
C ASP A 94 4.31 2.03 2.73
N CYS A 95 4.76 2.80 1.73
CA CYS A 95 4.58 2.46 0.33
C CYS A 95 5.33 1.17 -0.02
N MET A 96 6.63 1.10 0.29
CA MET A 96 7.47 -0.05 0.00
C MET A 96 6.94 -1.33 0.66
N GLY A 97 6.45 -1.22 1.90
CA GLY A 97 5.83 -2.35 2.61
C GLY A 97 4.58 -2.87 1.92
N LYS A 98 3.64 -1.99 1.59
CA LYS A 98 2.42 -2.37 0.85
C LYS A 98 2.76 -2.98 -0.52
N ALA A 99 3.62 -2.32 -1.28
CA ALA A 99 4.03 -2.77 -2.61
C ALA A 99 4.76 -4.12 -2.57
N ALA A 100 5.64 -4.36 -1.60
CA ALA A 100 6.34 -5.63 -1.44
C ALA A 100 5.38 -6.78 -1.10
N VAL A 101 4.39 -6.53 -0.24
CA VAL A 101 3.31 -7.49 0.05
C VAL A 101 2.46 -7.72 -1.19
N ASN A 102 2.10 -6.67 -1.92
CA ASN A 102 1.32 -6.79 -3.16
C ASN A 102 2.03 -7.67 -4.20
N ASP A 103 3.32 -7.44 -4.39
CA ASP A 103 4.17 -8.17 -5.33
C ASP A 103 4.67 -9.54 -4.81
N GLU A 104 4.40 -9.89 -3.54
CA GLU A 104 4.92 -11.10 -2.88
C GLU A 104 6.46 -11.19 -2.91
N LYS A 105 7.15 -10.05 -2.75
CA LYS A 105 8.62 -9.95 -2.83
C LYS A 105 9.23 -9.57 -1.49
N ALA A 106 9.52 -10.57 -0.66
CA ALA A 106 10.12 -10.37 0.66
C ALA A 106 11.48 -9.64 0.60
N THR A 107 12.20 -9.78 -0.51
CA THR A 107 13.48 -9.09 -0.73
C THR A 107 13.33 -7.57 -0.72
N GLU A 108 12.19 -7.05 -1.16
CA GLU A 108 11.95 -5.60 -1.22
C GLU A 108 11.62 -5.01 0.16
N CYS A 109 11.10 -5.81 1.10
CA CYS A 109 10.93 -5.38 2.49
C CYS A 109 12.26 -4.93 3.13
N PHE A 110 13.40 -5.45 2.66
CA PHE A 110 14.73 -5.05 3.15
C PHE A 110 15.18 -3.65 2.72
N ARG A 111 14.37 -2.94 1.91
CA ARG A 111 14.55 -1.52 1.58
C ARG A 111 13.87 -0.59 2.60
N ILE A 112 13.03 -1.13 3.48
CA ILE A 112 12.41 -0.39 4.58
C ILE A 112 13.50 -0.09 5.63
N THR A 113 13.58 1.16 6.04
CA THR A 113 14.63 1.63 6.96
C THR A 113 14.26 1.50 8.43
N VAL A 114 12.97 1.39 8.74
CA VAL A 114 12.45 1.16 10.10
C VAL A 114 12.33 -0.33 10.33
N PHE A 115 13.12 -0.83 11.28
CA PHE A 115 13.32 -2.26 11.50
C PHE A 115 12.02 -3.01 11.84
N GLU A 116 11.17 -2.43 12.67
CA GLU A 116 9.88 -3.02 13.04
C GLU A 116 8.94 -3.14 11.83
N GLN A 117 8.89 -2.11 10.98
CA GLN A 117 8.10 -2.12 9.74
C GLN A 117 8.66 -3.11 8.70
N GLN A 118 9.98 -3.29 8.68
CA GLN A 118 10.65 -4.27 7.84
C GLN A 118 10.23 -5.70 8.22
N ALA A 119 10.27 -6.03 9.51
CA ALA A 119 9.84 -7.34 10.01
C ALA A 119 8.36 -7.61 9.69
N GLU A 120 7.49 -6.63 9.98
CA GLU A 120 6.05 -6.71 9.66
C GLU A 120 5.80 -6.92 8.16
N CYS A 121 6.56 -6.24 7.29
CA CYS A 121 6.49 -6.44 5.84
C CYS A 121 6.85 -7.87 5.44
N VAL A 122 7.96 -8.40 5.97
CA VAL A 122 8.41 -9.78 5.65
C VAL A 122 7.40 -10.81 6.11
N GLU A 123 6.84 -10.66 7.31
CA GLU A 123 5.77 -11.52 7.84
C GLU A 123 4.56 -11.53 6.91
N LYS A 124 4.05 -10.35 6.53
CA LYS A 124 2.91 -10.22 5.62
C LYS A 124 3.18 -10.83 4.25
N VAL A 125 4.40 -10.68 3.72
CA VAL A 125 4.80 -11.35 2.48
C VAL A 125 4.79 -12.87 2.68
N ALA A 126 5.42 -13.37 3.74
CA ALA A 126 5.51 -14.80 4.02
C ALA A 126 4.12 -15.46 4.03
N ILE A 127 3.18 -14.85 4.74
CA ILE A 127 1.79 -15.30 4.82
C ILE A 127 1.14 -15.25 3.43
N LYS A 128 1.17 -14.09 2.77
CA LYS A 128 0.47 -13.91 1.50
C LYS A 128 1.01 -14.79 0.38
N SER A 129 2.32 -15.00 0.32
CA SER A 129 2.98 -15.84 -0.69
C SER A 129 3.01 -17.33 -0.30
N GLU A 130 2.44 -17.68 0.85
CA GLU A 130 2.50 -19.04 1.43
C GLU A 130 3.95 -19.57 1.53
N ASP A 131 4.95 -18.69 1.72
CA ASP A 131 6.38 -19.07 1.80
C ASP A 131 6.98 -18.67 3.16
N PRO A 132 7.06 -19.61 4.13
CA PRO A 132 7.62 -19.30 5.43
C PRO A 132 9.13 -19.01 5.34
N ASN A 133 9.82 -19.40 4.26
CA ASN A 133 11.26 -19.13 4.12
C ASN A 133 11.57 -17.63 3.99
N ALA A 134 10.59 -16.79 3.68
CA ALA A 134 10.74 -15.35 3.73
C ALA A 134 11.22 -14.88 5.13
N CYS A 135 10.79 -15.52 6.22
CA CYS A 135 11.19 -15.21 7.60
C CYS A 135 12.66 -15.53 7.91
N GLU A 136 13.35 -16.36 7.11
CA GLU A 136 14.73 -16.82 7.41
C GLU A 136 15.77 -15.69 7.45
N ARG A 137 15.43 -14.55 6.85
CA ARG A 137 16.34 -13.41 6.71
C ARG A 137 16.18 -12.36 7.80
N LEU A 138 15.20 -12.51 8.68
CA LEU A 138 15.01 -11.63 9.84
C LEU A 138 16.04 -11.92 10.94
N ILE A 139 16.18 -11.00 11.88
CA ILE A 139 16.98 -11.28 13.08
C ILE A 139 16.21 -12.27 13.98
N PHE A 140 16.93 -12.91 14.89
CA PHE A 140 16.43 -14.03 15.68
C PHE A 140 15.05 -13.81 16.36
N SER A 141 14.82 -12.68 17.03
CA SER A 141 13.52 -12.42 17.69
C SER A 141 12.38 -12.35 16.68
N ASP A 142 12.56 -11.52 15.66
CA ASP A 142 11.55 -11.22 14.66
C ASP A 142 11.32 -12.38 13.71
N GLN A 143 12.34 -13.22 13.53
CA GLN A 143 12.26 -14.47 12.81
C GLN A 143 11.31 -15.45 13.51
N ASP A 144 11.47 -15.64 14.82
CA ASP A 144 10.59 -16.52 15.60
C ASP A 144 9.15 -15.98 15.58
N ASP A 145 8.95 -14.66 15.74
CA ASP A 145 7.63 -14.01 15.64
C ASP A 145 7.01 -14.20 14.24
N CYS A 146 7.79 -14.06 13.17
CA CYS A 146 7.34 -14.26 11.79
C CYS A 146 6.92 -15.71 11.52
N PHE A 147 7.71 -16.70 11.96
CA PHE A 147 7.33 -18.11 11.84
C PHE A 147 6.08 -18.45 12.65
N TYR A 148 5.97 -17.88 13.85
CA TYR A 148 4.80 -18.02 14.71
C TYR A 148 3.53 -17.50 14.03
N ALA A 149 3.58 -16.26 13.51
CA ALA A 149 2.46 -15.64 12.81
C ALA A 149 2.05 -16.42 11.54
N TYR A 150 3.03 -16.88 10.75
CA TYR A 150 2.78 -17.73 9.59
C TYR A 150 2.07 -19.03 9.98
N ALA A 151 2.62 -19.76 10.97
CA ALA A 151 2.08 -21.05 11.40
C ALA A 151 0.62 -20.93 11.87
N LEU A 152 0.27 -19.84 12.58
CA LEU A 152 -1.10 -19.57 12.99
C LEU A 152 -2.03 -19.24 11.83
N SER A 153 -1.58 -18.43 10.85
CA SER A 153 -2.36 -18.06 9.67
C SER A 153 -2.68 -19.28 8.82
N GLU A 154 -1.65 -20.08 8.51
CA GLU A 154 -1.75 -21.21 7.58
C GLU A 154 -2.12 -22.53 8.27
N LYS A 155 -2.24 -22.51 9.60
CA LYS A 155 -2.48 -23.70 10.44
C LYS A 155 -1.45 -24.81 10.15
N ASP A 156 -0.19 -24.42 9.99
CA ASP A 156 0.94 -25.30 9.70
C ASP A 156 1.81 -25.53 10.93
N GLU A 157 1.62 -26.68 11.60
CA GLU A 157 2.37 -27.06 12.80
C GLU A 157 3.85 -27.33 12.50
N GLU A 158 4.21 -27.71 11.27
CA GLU A 158 5.61 -27.99 10.91
C GLU A 158 6.45 -26.71 10.95
N VAL A 159 5.85 -25.55 10.64
CA VAL A 159 6.53 -24.25 10.74
C VAL A 159 6.86 -23.89 12.19
N CYS A 160 6.06 -24.31 13.17
CA CYS A 160 6.38 -24.11 14.58
C CYS A 160 7.74 -24.74 14.97
N ASP A 161 8.17 -25.83 14.30
CA ASP A 161 9.47 -26.45 14.58
C ASP A 161 10.67 -25.58 14.19
N ARG A 162 10.45 -24.54 13.39
CA ARG A 162 11.46 -23.56 12.96
C ARG A 162 11.69 -22.45 13.98
N ILE A 163 10.76 -22.27 14.92
CA ILE A 163 10.91 -21.34 16.04
C ILE A 163 12.07 -21.81 16.91
N SER A 164 12.96 -20.90 17.29
CA SER A 164 14.17 -21.23 18.01
C SER A 164 13.95 -21.35 19.51
N TYR A 165 13.06 -20.53 20.08
CA TYR A 165 12.74 -20.58 21.50
C TYR A 165 11.74 -21.70 21.82
N ASP A 166 12.15 -22.70 22.62
CA ASP A 166 11.34 -23.90 22.92
C ASP A 166 9.96 -23.56 23.51
N TYR A 167 9.88 -22.50 24.32
CA TYR A 167 8.60 -22.05 24.90
C TYR A 167 7.64 -21.56 23.81
N ASP A 168 8.09 -20.71 22.90
CA ASP A 168 7.27 -20.15 21.82
C ASP A 168 6.91 -21.22 20.78
N LYS A 169 7.83 -22.16 20.52
CA LYS A 169 7.58 -23.36 19.72
C LYS A 169 6.44 -24.20 20.27
N GLN A 170 6.47 -24.52 21.57
CA GLN A 170 5.41 -25.30 22.21
C GLN A 170 4.07 -24.56 22.15
N LYS A 171 4.08 -23.26 22.47
CA LYS A 171 2.90 -22.39 22.38
C LYS A 171 2.30 -22.36 20.98
N CYS A 172 3.14 -22.22 19.96
CA CYS A 172 2.74 -22.26 18.55
C CYS A 172 2.01 -23.57 18.21
N LYS A 173 2.60 -24.72 18.57
CA LYS A 173 1.98 -26.03 18.29
C LYS A 173 0.64 -26.23 18.97
N GLU A 174 0.52 -25.77 20.21
CA GLU A 174 -0.75 -25.79 20.95
C GLU A 174 -1.82 -24.93 20.25
N GLU A 175 -1.51 -23.69 19.87
CA GLU A 175 -2.47 -22.77 19.23
C GLU A 175 -2.80 -23.14 17.76
N VAL A 176 -1.89 -23.81 17.05
CA VAL A 176 -2.17 -24.34 15.70
C VAL A 176 -3.06 -25.58 15.76
N GLY A 177 -2.86 -26.46 16.75
CA GLY A 177 -3.61 -27.70 16.93
C GLY A 177 -5.06 -27.54 17.44
N GLU A 178 -5.44 -26.35 17.89
CA GLU A 178 -6.82 -25.94 18.22
C GLU A 178 -7.64 -25.51 16.99
#